data_AF-A0A3E0A1K7-F1
#
_entry.id   AF-A0A3E0A1K7-F1
#
_cell.length_a   1.000
_cell.length_b   1.000
_cell.length_c   1.000
_cell.angle_alpha   90.00
_cell.angle_beta   90.00
_cell.angle_gamma   90.00
#
_symmetry.space_group_name_H-M   'P 1'
#
loop_
_entity.id
_entity.type
_entity.pdbx_description
1 polymer ?
#
loop_
_entity_poly.entity_id
_entity_poly.type
_entity_poly.pdbx_seq_one_letter_code
_entity_poly.pdbx_strand_id
1 'polypeptide(L)'
;MIKPAVPAQRASPARLSPFAARCARIVDSRAFDVVIVVAIGANAVVLGVETYPHLGGARPLLHVLEWMFRAVFVVEIAVRIGTHGRRPQDFFRHGWNIFDFAVIAAAFIPGLHGDSTALRIVRIARVLRLVRFSPGLRTIVTALLRSLPGVGGFLALALVTLYVYGMAGWLIFGERFPDQYGSLGQAVLTLFVLLSQETLPGLIEQGLTVSPWTLVYYVSYVLITANLLLNILIAVIVNSMEEARRLEMTEGLAPGYDSDGDGEPDEVDRIAIAQRIDDLRLALSELERELRIDRERPG
;
A
#
# COMPACT_ATOMS: atom_id res chain seq x y z
N MET A 1 -15.45 13.77 17.53
CA MET A 1 -15.64 13.02 16.28
C MET A 1 -14.85 11.72 16.31
N ILE A 2 -15.55 10.67 16.77
CA ILE A 2 -15.58 9.27 16.32
C ILE A 2 -14.23 8.66 15.88
N LYS A 3 -13.59 7.94 16.80
CA LYS A 3 -12.60 6.88 16.50
C LYS A 3 -13.40 5.74 15.83
N PRO A 4 -13.23 5.41 14.53
CA PRO A 4 -13.82 4.19 14.02
C PRO A 4 -13.14 3.04 14.75
N ALA A 5 -13.95 2.26 15.46
CA ALA A 5 -13.51 1.04 16.09
C ALA A 5 -13.04 0.11 14.98
N VAL A 6 -11.73 -0.07 14.86
CA VAL A 6 -11.18 -1.23 14.16
C VAL A 6 -11.81 -2.44 14.84
N PRO A 7 -12.53 -3.33 14.13
CA PRO A 7 -12.99 -4.57 14.72
C PRO A 7 -11.77 -5.46 14.89
N ALA A 8 -10.95 -5.17 15.91
CA ALA A 8 -10.14 -6.19 16.53
C ALA A 8 -11.17 -7.20 17.01
N GLN A 9 -11.30 -8.31 16.29
CA GLN A 9 -12.16 -9.42 16.62
C GLN A 9 -11.85 -9.77 18.08
N ARG A 10 -12.72 -9.29 18.98
CA ARG A 10 -12.46 -9.25 20.41
C ARG A 10 -12.41 -10.69 20.87
N ALA A 11 -11.20 -11.21 21.11
CA ALA A 11 -11.08 -12.42 21.92
C ALA A 11 -11.86 -12.14 23.21
N SER A 12 -12.92 -12.92 23.46
CA SER A 12 -13.79 -12.70 24.62
C SER A 12 -12.91 -12.55 25.87
N PRO A 13 -13.14 -11.52 26.72
CA PRO A 13 -12.30 -11.21 27.88
C PRO A 13 -12.15 -12.38 28.87
N ALA A 14 -12.99 -13.42 28.75
CA ALA A 14 -13.02 -14.61 29.58
C ALA A 14 -11.85 -15.60 29.41
N ARG A 15 -10.89 -15.39 28.49
CA ARG A 15 -9.74 -16.34 28.30
C ARG A 15 -8.34 -15.69 28.28
N LEU A 16 -8.19 -14.44 28.70
CA LEU A 16 -6.90 -13.76 28.71
C LEU A 16 -6.14 -14.05 30.02
N SER A 17 -4.82 -14.27 29.94
CA SER A 17 -3.98 -14.34 31.14
C SER A 17 -4.00 -13.00 31.88
N PRO A 18 -3.81 -12.96 33.21
CA PRO A 18 -3.82 -11.71 33.98
C PRO A 18 -2.77 -10.70 33.48
N PHE A 19 -1.67 -11.20 32.89
CA PHE A 19 -0.67 -10.39 32.19
C PHE A 19 -1.23 -9.74 30.92
N ALA A 20 -1.87 -10.53 30.05
CA ALA A 20 -2.45 -10.02 28.80
C ALA A 20 -3.55 -8.98 29.05
N ALA A 21 -4.37 -9.18 30.08
CA ALA A 21 -5.39 -8.22 30.49
C ALA A 21 -4.80 -6.89 31.02
N ARG A 22 -3.63 -6.93 31.68
CA ARG A 22 -2.91 -5.71 32.09
C ARG A 22 -2.31 -4.99 30.87
N CYS A 23 -1.67 -5.72 29.96
CA CYS A 23 -1.15 -5.16 28.71
C CYS A 23 -2.26 -4.52 27.87
N ALA A 24 -3.42 -5.18 27.74
CA ALA A 24 -4.55 -4.65 26.99
C ALA A 24 -5.04 -3.31 27.56
N ARG A 25 -5.19 -3.21 28.89
CA ARG A 25 -5.56 -1.94 29.55
C ARG A 25 -4.56 -0.80 29.30
N ILE A 26 -3.26 -1.11 29.21
CA ILE A 26 -2.23 -0.11 28.91
C ILE A 26 -2.36 0.35 27.45
N VAL A 27 -2.47 -0.59 26.51
CA VAL A 27 -2.56 -0.29 25.07
C VAL A 27 -3.85 0.45 24.70
N ASP A 28 -4.96 0.14 25.36
CA ASP A 28 -6.25 0.80 25.10
C ASP A 28 -6.35 2.23 25.65
N SER A 29 -5.36 2.65 26.46
CA SER A 29 -5.37 3.98 27.07
C SER A 29 -5.01 5.07 26.05
N ARG A 30 -5.79 6.18 26.03
CA ARG A 30 -5.48 7.35 25.19
C ARG A 30 -4.11 7.96 25.52
N ALA A 31 -3.71 7.91 26.78
CA ALA A 31 -2.41 8.39 27.22
C ALA A 31 -1.26 7.63 26.56
N PHE A 32 -1.38 6.31 26.43
CA PHE A 32 -0.38 5.49 25.73
C PHE A 32 -0.26 5.89 24.26
N ASP A 33 -1.38 6.00 23.54
CA ASP A 33 -1.39 6.45 22.14
C ASP A 33 -0.70 7.84 22.00
N VAL A 34 -1.03 8.80 22.87
CA VAL A 34 -0.44 10.16 22.84
C VAL A 34 1.05 10.13 23.13
N VAL A 35 1.50 9.38 24.15
CA VAL A 35 2.93 9.27 24.50
C VAL A 35 3.74 8.73 23.34
N ILE A 36 3.24 7.70 22.64
CA ILE A 36 3.96 7.13 21.49
C ILE A 36 4.00 8.11 20.32
N VAL A 37 2.90 8.80 20.01
CA VAL A 37 2.88 9.81 18.94
C VAL A 37 3.86 10.95 19.25
N VAL A 38 3.88 11.45 20.48
CA VAL A 38 4.84 12.47 20.93
C VAL A 38 6.28 11.96 20.82
N ALA A 39 6.54 10.72 21.24
CA ALA A 39 7.87 10.10 21.12
C ALA A 39 8.33 9.96 19.66
N ILE A 40 7.43 9.61 18.72
CA ILE A 40 7.73 9.56 17.28
C ILE A 40 8.07 10.97 16.76
N GLY A 41 7.25 11.98 17.10
CA GLY A 41 7.49 13.36 16.69
C GLY A 41 8.82 13.90 17.22
N ALA A 42 9.10 13.68 18.51
CA ALA A 42 10.37 14.08 19.12
C ALA A 42 11.56 13.34 18.49
N ASN A 43 11.43 12.05 18.18
CA ASN A 43 12.48 11.29 17.49
C ASN A 43 12.72 11.82 16.08
N ALA A 44 11.68 12.22 15.34
CA ALA A 44 11.80 12.84 14.02
C ALA A 44 12.53 14.19 14.08
N VAL A 45 12.26 15.01 15.09
CA VAL A 45 12.99 16.28 15.32
C VAL A 45 14.47 16.00 15.61
N VAL A 46 14.79 15.04 16.48
CA VAL A 46 16.18 14.65 16.76
C VAL A 46 16.91 14.22 15.49
N LEU A 47 16.27 13.41 14.64
CA LEU A 47 16.83 12.97 13.37
C LEU A 47 17.06 14.14 12.40
N GLY A 48 16.13 15.10 12.34
CA GLY A 48 16.29 16.31 11.55
C GLY A 48 17.45 17.18 12.03
N VAL A 49 17.59 17.33 13.36
CA VAL A 49 18.69 18.07 13.98
C VAL A 49 20.03 17.42 13.65
N GLU A 50 20.15 16.08 13.68
CA GLU A 50 21.37 15.33 13.35
C GLU A 50 21.95 15.63 11.95
N THR A 51 21.13 16.16 11.04
CA THR A 51 21.56 16.54 9.68
C THR A 51 22.47 17.79 9.68
N TYR A 52 22.45 18.60 10.73
CA TYR A 52 23.27 19.83 10.78
C TYR A 52 24.75 19.54 11.13
N PRO A 53 25.71 20.05 10.34
CA PRO A 53 27.13 19.73 10.53
C PRO A 53 27.76 20.26 11.84
N HIS A 54 27.19 21.27 12.49
CA HIS A 54 27.79 22.02 13.62
C HIS A 54 27.37 21.54 15.02
N LEU A 55 26.96 20.28 15.16
CA LEU A 55 26.39 19.74 16.42
C LEU A 55 27.40 19.31 17.50
N GLY A 56 28.66 19.72 17.41
CA GLY A 56 29.79 19.15 18.16
C GLY A 56 29.54 18.82 19.65
N GLY A 57 28.93 19.74 20.41
CA GLY A 57 28.60 19.52 21.83
C GLY A 57 27.32 18.74 22.09
N ALA A 58 26.37 18.71 21.15
CA ALA A 58 25.07 18.07 21.30
C ALA A 58 25.04 16.61 20.79
N ARG A 59 26.03 16.17 19.99
CA ARG A 59 26.08 14.80 19.44
C ARG A 59 25.94 13.69 20.49
N PRO A 60 26.60 13.72 21.66
CA PRO A 60 26.42 12.70 22.69
C PRO A 60 24.99 12.66 23.23
N LEU A 61 24.39 13.83 23.44
CA LEU A 61 23.00 13.95 23.91
C LEU A 61 22.01 13.38 22.87
N LEU A 62 22.19 13.70 21.59
CA LEU A 62 21.37 13.15 20.51
C LEU A 62 21.45 11.63 20.45
N HIS A 63 22.64 11.05 20.65
CA HIS A 63 22.82 9.61 20.66
C HIS A 63 22.11 8.94 21.84
N VAL A 64 22.17 9.54 23.03
CA VAL A 64 21.41 9.08 24.21
C VAL A 64 19.90 9.14 23.96
N LEU A 65 19.42 10.23 23.34
CA LEU A 65 18.01 10.36 22.96
C LEU A 65 17.59 9.29 21.94
N GLU A 66 18.41 9.01 20.94
CA GLU A 66 18.13 7.95 19.96
C GLU A 66 17.97 6.57 20.63
N TRP A 67 18.87 6.23 21.54
CA TRP A 67 18.78 4.99 22.32
C TRP A 67 17.53 4.95 23.20
N MET A 68 17.19 6.07 23.85
CA MET A 68 15.99 6.21 24.65
C MET A 68 14.72 5.97 23.81
N PHE A 69 14.59 6.64 22.66
CA PHE A 69 13.45 6.46 21.76
C PHE A 69 13.36 5.03 21.24
N ARG A 70 14.50 4.44 20.86
CA ARG A 70 14.56 3.02 20.45
C ARG A 70 14.05 2.11 21.56
N ALA A 71 14.47 2.32 22.80
CA ALA A 71 14.00 1.54 23.95
C ALA A 71 12.49 1.70 24.17
N VAL A 72 11.95 2.93 24.10
CA VAL A 72 10.52 3.20 24.20
C VAL A 72 9.74 2.40 23.16
N PHE A 73 10.20 2.37 21.91
CA PHE A 73 9.51 1.63 20.85
C PHE A 73 9.61 0.11 20.99
N VAL A 74 10.72 -0.42 21.51
CA VAL A 74 10.84 -1.85 21.82
C VAL A 74 9.87 -2.24 22.94
N VAL A 75 9.81 -1.43 24.00
CA VAL A 75 8.85 -1.64 25.10
C VAL A 75 7.43 -1.57 24.57
N GLU A 76 7.14 -0.59 23.72
CA GLU A 76 5.83 -0.43 23.12
C GLU A 76 5.36 -1.70 22.39
N ILE A 77 6.19 -2.24 21.49
CA ILE A 77 5.80 -3.42 20.73
C ILE A 77 5.75 -4.67 21.60
N ALA A 78 6.62 -4.79 22.61
CA ALA A 78 6.56 -5.87 23.59
C ALA A 78 5.23 -5.86 24.36
N VAL A 79 4.77 -4.67 24.79
CA VAL A 79 3.46 -4.50 25.46
C VAL A 79 2.32 -4.84 24.51
N ARG A 80 2.40 -4.45 23.22
CA ARG A 80 1.38 -4.81 22.20
C ARG A 80 1.35 -6.31 21.88
N ILE A 81 2.48 -6.99 21.83
CA ILE A 81 2.53 -8.46 21.68
C ILE A 81 1.93 -9.12 22.93
N GLY A 82 2.23 -8.56 24.11
CA GLY A 82 1.71 -9.04 25.40
C GLY A 82 0.19 -9.07 25.51
N THR A 83 -0.55 -8.26 24.73
CA THR A 83 -2.03 -8.29 24.71
C THR A 83 -2.59 -9.62 24.17
N HIS A 84 -1.82 -10.35 23.36
CA HIS A 84 -2.23 -11.63 22.75
C HIS A 84 -1.91 -12.84 23.66
N GLY A 85 -1.28 -12.62 24.82
CA GLY A 85 -1.10 -13.62 25.87
C GLY A 85 -0.43 -14.92 25.39
N ARG A 86 -1.14 -16.04 25.53
CA ARG A 86 -0.64 -17.39 25.17
C ARG A 86 -0.53 -17.64 23.65
N ARG A 87 -1.04 -16.73 22.82
CA ARG A 87 -0.99 -16.82 21.36
C ARG A 87 -0.36 -15.56 20.74
N PRO A 88 0.93 -15.30 20.99
CA PRO A 88 1.62 -14.14 20.39
C PRO A 88 1.63 -14.19 18.86
N GLN A 89 1.39 -15.37 18.26
CA GLN A 89 1.26 -15.55 16.81
C GLN A 89 0.08 -14.76 16.21
N ASP A 90 -0.99 -14.52 16.98
CA ASP A 90 -2.15 -13.74 16.50
C ASP A 90 -1.80 -12.27 16.25
N PHE A 91 -0.75 -11.75 16.88
CA PHE A 91 -0.22 -10.41 16.60
C PHE A 91 0.21 -10.27 15.13
N PHE A 92 0.86 -11.31 14.59
CA PHE A 92 1.39 -11.35 13.23
C PHE A 92 0.34 -11.64 12.15
N ARG A 93 -0.95 -11.78 12.51
CA ARG A 93 -2.03 -11.92 11.53
C ARG A 93 -2.53 -10.58 10.99
N HIS A 94 -2.16 -9.47 11.64
CA HIS A 94 -2.61 -8.14 11.28
C HIS A 94 -1.49 -7.39 10.54
N GLY A 95 -1.72 -6.98 9.29
CA GLY A 95 -0.69 -6.36 8.43
C GLY A 95 0.00 -5.14 9.05
N TRP A 96 -0.74 -4.28 9.76
CA TRP A 96 -0.17 -3.11 10.45
C TRP A 96 0.76 -3.48 11.62
N ASN A 97 0.45 -4.57 12.34
CA ASN A 97 1.31 -5.08 13.41
C ASN A 97 2.62 -5.67 12.86
N ILE A 98 2.53 -6.38 11.72
CA ILE A 98 3.70 -6.90 11.00
C ILE A 98 4.59 -5.75 10.53
N PHE A 99 3.98 -4.69 9.96
CA PHE A 99 4.71 -3.50 9.53
C PHE A 99 5.49 -2.86 10.70
N ASP A 100 4.84 -2.63 11.83
CA ASP A 100 5.51 -2.06 13.01
C ASP A 100 6.65 -2.94 13.51
N PHE A 101 6.42 -4.25 13.57
CA PHE A 101 7.44 -5.20 13.94
C PHE A 101 8.61 -5.20 12.98
N ALA A 102 8.37 -5.19 11.67
CA ALA A 102 9.41 -5.14 10.65
C ALA A 102 10.26 -3.87 10.77
N VAL A 103 9.62 -2.71 10.98
CA VAL A 103 10.32 -1.43 11.14
C VAL A 103 11.13 -1.39 12.44
N ILE A 104 10.71 -2.07 13.52
CA ILE A 104 11.52 -2.23 14.75
C ILE A 104 12.64 -3.23 14.51
N ALA A 105 12.34 -4.41 13.97
CA ALA A 105 13.30 -5.49 13.75
C ALA A 105 14.43 -5.06 12.80
N ALA A 106 14.13 -4.27 11.76
CA ALA A 106 15.11 -3.68 10.85
C ALA A 106 16.17 -2.83 11.58
N ALA A 107 15.86 -2.30 12.77
CA ALA A 107 16.80 -1.56 13.61
C ALA A 107 17.88 -2.45 14.26
N PHE A 108 17.66 -3.77 14.31
CA PHE A 108 18.49 -4.74 15.03
C PHE A 108 19.18 -5.75 14.10
N ILE A 109 18.95 -5.72 12.78
CA ILE A 109 19.59 -6.64 11.83
C ILE A 109 21.11 -6.38 11.81
N PRO A 110 21.95 -7.36 12.22
CA PRO A 110 23.41 -7.26 12.15
C PRO A 110 23.85 -7.13 10.68
N GLY A 111 24.79 -6.22 10.40
CA GLY A 111 25.16 -5.85 9.01
C GLY A 111 24.50 -4.54 8.55
N LEU A 112 23.37 -4.17 9.14
CA LEU A 112 22.85 -2.81 9.17
C LEU A 112 23.38 -2.07 10.42
N HIS A 113 24.65 -2.21 10.78
CA HIS A 113 25.24 -1.51 11.94
C HIS A 113 26.44 -0.61 11.54
N GLY A 114 26.71 -0.45 10.24
CA GLY A 114 27.75 0.45 9.69
C GLY A 114 27.24 1.85 9.36
N ASP A 115 28.07 2.71 8.79
CA ASP A 115 27.70 4.08 8.36
C ASP A 115 27.06 4.09 6.95
N SER A 116 26.31 3.04 6.60
CA SER A 116 25.78 2.86 5.24
C SER A 116 24.51 3.68 5.02
N THR A 117 24.34 4.24 3.83
CA THR A 117 23.14 5.01 3.43
C THR A 117 21.83 4.25 3.69
N ALA A 118 21.85 2.91 3.59
CA ALA A 118 20.73 2.04 3.90
C ALA A 118 20.23 2.19 5.36
N LEU A 119 21.13 2.44 6.30
CA LEU A 119 20.77 2.65 7.71
C LEU A 119 20.09 3.97 7.97
N ARG A 120 20.52 5.03 7.28
CA ARG A 120 19.85 6.32 7.35
C ARG A 120 18.40 6.18 6.87
N ILE A 121 18.19 5.43 5.79
CA ILE A 121 16.85 5.11 5.28
C ILE A 121 16.03 4.32 6.30
N VAL A 122 16.58 3.28 6.94
CA VAL A 122 15.86 2.50 7.98
C VAL A 122 15.54 3.35 9.21
N ARG A 123 16.41 4.28 9.60
CA ARG A 123 16.13 5.24 10.69
C ARG A 123 14.95 6.16 10.32
N ILE A 124 14.93 6.69 9.10
CA ILE A 124 13.84 7.54 8.58
C ILE A 124 12.53 6.74 8.47
N ALA A 125 12.59 5.48 8.05
CA ALA A 125 11.41 4.62 7.92
C ALA A 125 10.63 4.44 9.23
N ARG A 126 11.25 4.66 10.40
CA ARG A 126 10.56 4.64 11.70
C ARG A 126 9.52 5.76 11.84
N VAL A 127 9.72 6.89 11.16
CA VAL A 127 8.74 8.00 11.12
C VAL A 127 7.45 7.56 10.42
N LEU A 128 7.53 6.62 9.48
CA LEU A 128 6.35 6.05 8.80
C LEU A 128 5.40 5.33 9.77
N ARG A 129 5.83 4.98 10.98
CA ARG A 129 4.92 4.47 12.02
C ARG A 129 3.84 5.46 12.41
N LEU A 130 4.01 6.76 12.13
CA LEU A 130 2.95 7.76 12.34
C LEU A 130 1.71 7.44 11.49
N VAL A 131 1.89 6.83 10.31
CA VAL A 131 0.80 6.43 9.41
C VAL A 131 -0.21 5.55 10.14
N ARG A 132 0.23 4.63 11.02
CA ARG A 132 -0.70 3.74 11.73
C ARG A 132 -1.58 4.45 12.74
N PHE A 133 -1.12 5.60 13.27
CA PHE A 133 -1.84 6.36 14.29
C PHE A 133 -2.88 7.29 13.68
N SER A 134 -2.76 7.60 12.38
CA SER A 134 -3.76 8.34 11.63
C SER A 134 -4.73 7.36 10.95
N PRO A 135 -5.99 7.26 11.42
CA PRO A 135 -7.01 6.47 10.73
C PRO A 135 -7.15 6.90 9.26
N GLY A 136 -7.09 8.21 8.97
CA GLY A 136 -7.16 8.74 7.61
C GLY A 136 -6.03 8.25 6.71
N LEU A 137 -4.78 8.32 7.17
CA LEU A 137 -3.64 7.83 6.38
C LEU A 137 -3.70 6.32 6.17
N ARG A 138 -4.12 5.55 7.19
CA ARG A 138 -4.34 4.11 7.02
C ARG A 138 -5.39 3.81 5.97
N THR A 139 -6.51 4.53 5.98
CA THR A 139 -7.57 4.37 4.98
C THR A 139 -7.03 4.66 3.59
N ILE A 140 -6.31 5.77 3.39
CA ILE A 140 -5.72 6.13 2.09
C ILE A 140 -4.74 5.06 1.60
N VAL A 141 -3.80 4.64 2.46
CA VAL A 141 -2.80 3.61 2.10
C VAL A 141 -3.48 2.27 1.81
N THR A 142 -4.47 1.87 2.62
CA THR A 142 -5.19 0.62 2.40
C THR A 142 -6.02 0.67 1.12
N ALA A 143 -6.65 1.81 0.82
CA ALA A 143 -7.40 2.02 -0.42
C ALA A 143 -6.46 1.95 -1.64
N LEU A 144 -5.31 2.62 -1.58
CA LEU A 144 -4.29 2.58 -2.63
C LEU A 144 -3.78 1.15 -2.87
N LEU A 145 -3.47 0.42 -1.80
CA LEU A 145 -3.01 -0.98 -1.93
C LEU A 145 -4.13 -1.90 -2.44
N ARG A 146 -5.39 -1.63 -2.10
CA ARG A 146 -6.55 -2.39 -2.57
C ARG A 146 -6.89 -2.11 -4.03
N SER A 147 -6.52 -0.95 -4.58
CA SER A 147 -6.68 -0.64 -6.01
C SER A 147 -5.58 -1.20 -6.90
N LEU A 148 -4.41 -1.58 -6.34
CA LEU A 148 -3.30 -2.15 -7.12
C LEU A 148 -3.65 -3.42 -7.90
N PRO A 149 -4.35 -4.42 -7.34
CA PRO A 149 -4.73 -5.63 -8.09
C PRO A 149 -5.53 -5.33 -9.35
N GLY A 150 -6.40 -4.30 -9.32
CA GLY A 150 -7.23 -3.90 -10.46
C GLY A 150 -6.42 -3.43 -11.68
N VAL A 151 -5.17 -3.02 -11.48
CA VAL A 151 -4.26 -2.60 -12.55
C VAL A 151 -3.03 -3.50 -12.73
N GLY A 152 -2.96 -4.61 -11.99
CA GLY A 152 -1.78 -5.47 -11.94
C GLY A 152 -1.37 -6.02 -13.30
N GLY A 153 -2.33 -6.40 -14.15
CA GLY A 153 -2.06 -6.91 -15.51
C GLY A 153 -1.39 -5.87 -16.41
N PHE A 154 -1.86 -4.62 -16.38
CA PHE A 154 -1.26 -3.53 -17.15
C PHE A 154 0.11 -3.12 -16.59
N LEU A 155 0.28 -3.16 -15.26
CA LEU A 155 1.58 -2.90 -14.63
C LEU A 155 2.60 -3.98 -15.02
N ALA A 156 2.21 -5.25 -15.07
CA ALA A 156 3.08 -6.33 -15.54
C ALA A 156 3.48 -6.12 -17.01
N LEU A 157 2.54 -5.74 -17.87
CA LEU A 157 2.82 -5.42 -19.27
C LEU A 157 3.76 -4.22 -19.43
N ALA A 158 3.61 -3.18 -18.60
CA ALA A 158 4.52 -2.04 -18.56
C ALA A 158 5.94 -2.43 -18.14
N LEU A 159 6.08 -3.31 -17.14
CA LEU A 159 7.39 -3.84 -16.72
C LEU A 159 8.06 -4.68 -17.80
N VAL A 160 7.31 -5.54 -18.49
CA VAL A 160 7.82 -6.32 -19.64
C VAL A 160 8.25 -5.38 -20.77
N THR A 161 7.46 -4.34 -21.05
CA THR A 161 7.81 -3.32 -22.07
C THR A 161 9.11 -2.61 -21.71
N LEU A 162 9.26 -2.16 -20.45
CA LEU A 162 10.50 -1.54 -19.96
C LEU A 162 11.70 -2.48 -20.07
N TYR A 163 11.53 -3.77 -19.75
CA TYR A 163 12.61 -4.76 -19.88
C TYR A 163 13.04 -4.97 -21.32
N VAL A 164 12.08 -5.22 -22.23
CA VAL A 164 12.35 -5.47 -23.65
C VAL A 164 13.01 -4.25 -24.30
N TYR A 165 12.46 -3.05 -24.08
CA TYR A 165 13.04 -1.82 -24.61
C TYR A 165 14.36 -1.47 -23.92
N GLY A 166 14.53 -1.79 -22.64
CA GLY A 166 15.77 -1.59 -21.90
C GLY A 166 16.91 -2.45 -22.47
N MET A 167 16.63 -3.73 -22.74
CA MET A 167 17.57 -4.63 -23.42
C MET A 167 17.90 -4.17 -24.84
N ALA A 168 16.88 -3.76 -25.61
CA ALA A 168 17.09 -3.22 -26.95
C ALA A 168 17.92 -1.92 -26.92
N GLY A 169 17.64 -1.02 -25.97
CA GLY A 169 18.39 0.21 -25.79
C GLY A 169 19.85 -0.04 -25.39
N TRP A 170 20.08 -0.98 -24.47
CA TRP A 170 21.43 -1.42 -24.11
C TRP A 170 22.18 -1.97 -25.34
N LEU A 171 21.53 -2.79 -26.18
CA LEU A 171 22.15 -3.35 -27.39
C LEU A 171 22.48 -2.28 -28.45
N ILE A 172 21.62 -1.27 -28.61
CA ILE A 172 21.76 -0.24 -29.65
C ILE A 172 22.71 0.89 -29.20
N PHE A 173 22.62 1.31 -27.94
CA PHE A 173 23.25 2.53 -27.43
C PHE A 173 24.35 2.28 -26.39
N GLY A 174 24.47 1.07 -25.84
CA GLY A 174 25.32 0.81 -24.67
C GLY A 174 26.80 1.10 -24.88
N GLU A 175 27.32 0.90 -26.10
CA GLU A 175 28.72 1.24 -26.42
C GLU A 175 28.95 2.74 -26.61
N ARG A 176 27.96 3.44 -27.18
CA ARG A 176 28.08 4.85 -27.55
C ARG A 176 27.73 5.79 -26.39
N PHE A 177 26.79 5.38 -25.55
CA PHE A 177 26.17 6.15 -24.48
C PHE A 177 26.12 5.33 -23.17
N PRO A 178 27.29 4.98 -22.60
CA PRO A 178 27.37 4.10 -21.44
C PRO A 178 26.76 4.70 -20.17
N ASP A 179 26.67 6.04 -20.07
CA ASP A 179 26.07 6.70 -18.90
C ASP A 179 24.56 6.42 -18.80
N GLN A 180 23.85 6.38 -19.94
CA GLN A 180 22.41 6.11 -19.99
C GLN A 180 22.07 4.64 -20.28
N TYR A 181 22.90 3.94 -21.05
CA TYR A 181 22.62 2.60 -21.57
C TYR A 181 23.73 1.58 -21.29
N GLY A 182 24.70 1.87 -20.41
CA GLY A 182 25.84 0.97 -20.15
C GLY A 182 25.47 -0.33 -19.43
N SER A 183 24.36 -0.32 -18.71
CA SER A 183 23.79 -1.51 -18.06
C SER A 183 22.27 -1.55 -18.25
N LEU A 184 21.67 -2.74 -18.09
CA LEU A 184 20.23 -2.89 -18.14
C LEU A 184 19.50 -1.99 -17.14
N GLY A 185 20.05 -1.83 -15.93
CA GLY A 185 19.48 -0.95 -14.90
C GLY A 185 19.46 0.52 -15.33
N GLN A 186 20.57 1.01 -15.90
CA GLN A 186 20.63 2.37 -16.45
C GLN A 186 19.69 2.54 -17.64
N ALA A 187 19.62 1.55 -18.55
CA ALA A 187 18.71 1.61 -19.70
C ALA A 187 17.25 1.66 -19.26
N VAL A 188 16.85 0.81 -18.31
CA VAL A 188 15.50 0.81 -17.73
C VAL A 188 15.21 2.13 -17.00
N LEU A 189 16.18 2.69 -16.27
CA LEU A 189 16.02 3.99 -15.61
C LEU A 189 15.85 5.13 -16.63
N THR A 190 16.66 5.15 -17.68
CA THR A 190 16.56 6.12 -18.78
C THR A 190 15.18 6.06 -19.43
N LEU A 191 14.67 4.85 -19.69
CA LEU A 191 13.32 4.67 -20.23
C LEU A 191 12.23 5.05 -19.23
N PHE A 192 12.40 4.74 -17.94
CA PHE A 192 11.47 5.17 -16.90
C PHE A 192 11.36 6.69 -16.82
N VAL A 193 12.50 7.40 -16.91
CA VAL A 193 12.51 8.88 -17.00
C VAL A 193 11.87 9.34 -18.31
N LEU A 194 12.11 8.63 -19.42
CA LEU A 194 11.49 8.92 -20.71
C LEU A 194 9.95 8.80 -20.69
N LEU A 195 9.35 8.05 -19.75
CA LEU A 195 7.89 8.04 -19.56
C LEU A 195 7.33 9.45 -19.30
N SER A 196 8.10 10.32 -18.65
CA SER A 196 7.73 11.73 -18.43
C SER A 196 7.71 12.58 -19.71
N GLN A 197 8.27 12.06 -20.81
CA GLN A 197 8.47 12.71 -22.10
C GLN A 197 9.37 13.96 -22.07
N GLU A 198 9.87 14.38 -20.90
CA GLU A 198 10.72 15.56 -20.76
C GLU A 198 12.05 15.43 -21.51
N THR A 199 12.64 14.23 -21.48
CA THR A 199 13.96 13.95 -22.06
C THR A 199 13.91 13.48 -23.52
N LEU A 200 12.72 13.35 -24.12
CA LEU A 200 12.54 12.76 -25.45
C LEU A 200 13.33 13.49 -26.56
N PRO A 201 13.30 14.83 -26.68
CA PRO A 201 14.02 15.51 -27.77
C PRO A 201 15.52 15.24 -27.73
N GLY A 202 16.12 15.33 -26.53
CA GLY A 202 17.56 15.08 -26.36
C GLY A 202 17.96 13.63 -26.64
N LEU A 203 17.12 12.67 -26.27
CA LEU A 203 17.38 11.25 -26.58
C LEU A 203 17.21 10.94 -28.07
N ILE A 204 16.26 11.56 -28.77
CA ILE A 204 16.12 11.44 -30.22
C ILE A 204 17.35 12.00 -30.92
N GLU A 205 17.79 13.21 -30.56
CA GLU A 205 18.99 13.83 -31.13
C GLU A 205 20.22 12.94 -30.94
N GLN A 206 20.42 12.40 -29.73
CA GLN A 206 21.49 11.44 -29.46
C GLN A 206 21.36 10.17 -30.30
N GLY A 207 20.16 9.60 -30.41
CA GLY A 207 19.91 8.40 -31.20
C GLY A 207 20.20 8.59 -32.69
N LEU A 208 19.83 9.73 -33.26
CA LEU A 208 20.06 10.04 -34.67
C LEU A 208 21.56 10.10 -35.03
N THR A 209 22.44 10.35 -34.06
CA THR A 209 23.91 10.26 -34.27
C THR A 209 24.40 8.82 -34.46
N VAL A 210 23.63 7.82 -34.02
CA VAL A 210 23.94 6.39 -34.19
C VAL A 210 23.36 5.89 -35.49
N SER A 211 22.06 6.09 -35.72
CA SER A 211 21.37 5.68 -36.94
C SER A 211 20.01 6.37 -37.05
N PRO A 212 19.56 6.78 -38.26
CA PRO A 212 18.21 7.32 -38.44
C PRO A 212 17.08 6.39 -37.98
N TRP A 213 17.32 5.07 -37.99
CA TRP A 213 16.33 4.06 -37.60
C TRP A 213 16.05 4.03 -36.09
N THR A 214 16.88 4.67 -35.26
CA THR A 214 16.63 4.79 -33.81
C THR A 214 15.38 5.63 -33.51
N LEU A 215 14.93 6.45 -34.47
CA LEU A 215 13.67 7.16 -34.36
C LEU A 215 12.51 6.18 -34.16
N VAL A 216 12.53 5.04 -34.86
CA VAL A 216 11.49 4.00 -34.71
C VAL A 216 11.47 3.48 -33.28
N TYR A 217 12.63 3.22 -32.68
CA TYR A 217 12.74 2.78 -31.29
C TYR A 217 12.08 3.75 -30.30
N TYR A 218 12.41 5.05 -30.39
CA TYR A 218 11.84 6.05 -29.48
C TYR A 218 10.36 6.28 -29.72
N VAL A 219 9.94 6.42 -30.99
CA VAL A 219 8.53 6.64 -31.34
C VAL A 219 7.67 5.44 -30.96
N SER A 220 8.11 4.21 -31.24
CA SER A 220 7.36 3.01 -30.86
C SER A 220 7.28 2.84 -29.36
N TYR A 221 8.36 3.14 -28.61
CA TYR A 221 8.35 3.14 -27.15
C TYR A 221 7.32 4.12 -26.59
N VAL A 222 7.35 5.37 -27.06
CA VAL A 222 6.43 6.42 -26.61
C VAL A 222 4.99 6.05 -26.94
N LEU A 223 4.69 5.57 -28.14
CA LEU A 223 3.34 5.16 -28.51
C LEU A 223 2.85 4.00 -27.64
N ILE A 224 3.65 2.94 -27.45
CA ILE A 224 3.25 1.79 -26.64
C ILE A 224 3.03 2.22 -25.19
N THR A 225 3.97 2.97 -24.61
CA THR A 225 3.89 3.38 -23.21
C THR A 225 2.79 4.41 -22.95
N ALA A 226 2.55 5.36 -23.86
CA ALA A 226 1.42 6.28 -23.77
C ALA A 226 0.07 5.54 -23.80
N ASN A 227 -0.08 4.54 -24.68
CA ASN A 227 -1.27 3.69 -24.70
C ASN A 227 -1.39 2.84 -23.42
N LEU A 228 -0.30 2.30 -22.90
CA LEU A 228 -0.31 1.58 -21.63
C LEU A 228 -0.72 2.48 -20.46
N LEU A 229 -0.20 3.70 -20.39
CA LEU A 229 -0.58 4.68 -19.36
C LEU A 229 -2.05 5.04 -19.46
N LEU A 230 -2.57 5.25 -20.68
CA LEU A 230 -4.00 5.49 -20.90
C LEU A 230 -4.84 4.30 -20.44
N ASN A 231 -4.45 3.07 -20.78
CA ASN A 231 -5.15 1.86 -20.36
C ASN A 231 -5.11 1.66 -18.83
N ILE A 232 -3.98 1.97 -18.18
CA ILE A 232 -3.88 1.97 -16.71
C ILE A 232 -4.83 3.01 -16.12
N LEU A 233 -4.86 4.23 -16.65
CA LEU A 233 -5.74 5.29 -16.19
C LEU A 233 -7.21 4.88 -16.30
N ILE A 234 -7.61 4.36 -17.46
CA ILE A 234 -8.96 3.85 -17.70
C ILE A 234 -9.27 2.73 -16.71
N ALA A 235 -8.35 1.77 -16.51
CA ALA A 235 -8.55 0.67 -15.56
C ALA A 235 -8.73 1.16 -14.12
N VAL A 236 -7.93 2.13 -13.65
CA VAL A 236 -8.12 2.74 -12.32
C VAL A 236 -9.48 3.41 -12.22
N ILE A 237 -9.87 4.20 -13.22
CA ILE A 237 -11.15 4.90 -13.25
C ILE A 237 -12.30 3.90 -13.23
N VAL A 238 -12.28 2.89 -14.10
CA VAL A 238 -13.30 1.84 -14.17
C VAL A 238 -13.41 1.10 -12.84
N ASN A 239 -12.29 0.66 -12.26
CA ASN A 239 -12.31 -0.02 -10.97
C ASN A 239 -12.89 0.88 -9.86
N SER A 240 -12.57 2.17 -9.85
CA SER A 240 -13.14 3.11 -8.87
C SER A 240 -14.64 3.35 -9.06
N MET A 241 -15.12 3.40 -10.31
CA MET A 241 -16.54 3.56 -10.64
C MET A 241 -17.34 2.29 -10.36
N GLU A 242 -16.78 1.11 -10.63
CA GLU A 242 -17.38 -0.17 -10.28
C GLU A 242 -17.48 -0.34 -8.75
N GLU A 243 -16.45 0.05 -8.00
CA GLU A 243 -16.47 0.04 -6.54
C GLU A 243 -17.54 1.00 -5.99
N ALA A 244 -17.63 2.22 -6.53
CA ALA A 244 -18.68 3.18 -6.18
C ALA A 244 -20.09 2.65 -6.48
N ARG A 245 -20.32 2.09 -7.68
CA ARG A 245 -21.61 1.50 -8.07
C ARG A 245 -21.98 0.29 -7.21
N ARG A 246 -21.01 -0.54 -6.82
CA ARG A 246 -21.25 -1.68 -5.91
C ARG A 246 -21.71 -1.21 -4.54
N LEU A 247 -21.16 -0.11 -4.03
CA LEU A 247 -21.59 0.47 -2.77
C LEU A 247 -23.03 0.99 -2.86
N GLU A 248 -23.39 1.71 -3.93
CA GLU A 248 -24.75 2.19 -4.18
C GLU A 248 -25.77 1.03 -4.28
N MET A 249 -25.43 -0.06 -4.99
CA MET A 249 -26.30 -1.25 -5.05
C MET A 249 -26.44 -1.91 -3.66
N THR A 250 -25.36 -1.99 -2.88
CA THR A 250 -25.40 -2.57 -1.53
C THR A 250 -26.23 -1.71 -0.58
N GLU A 251 -26.19 -0.39 -0.74
CA GLU A 251 -27.00 0.57 0.03
C GLU A 251 -28.48 0.53 -0.41
N GLY A 252 -28.76 0.40 -1.71
CA GLY A 252 -30.12 0.12 -2.20
C GLY A 252 -30.68 -1.25 -1.78
N LEU A 253 -29.81 -2.19 -1.41
CA LEU A 253 -30.14 -3.49 -0.84
C LEU A 253 -30.11 -3.50 0.70
N ALA A 254 -29.66 -2.41 1.33
CA ALA A 254 -29.59 -2.27 2.77
C ALA A 254 -31.00 -2.05 3.33
N PRO A 255 -31.35 -2.70 4.46
CA PRO A 255 -32.72 -2.78 4.92
C PRO A 255 -33.21 -1.43 5.43
N GLY A 256 -34.12 -0.81 4.69
CA GLY A 256 -35.23 -0.05 5.24
C GLY A 256 -36.51 -0.84 4.98
N TYR A 257 -36.58 -2.09 5.46
CA TYR A 257 -37.72 -2.99 5.22
C TYR A 257 -38.87 -2.80 6.21
N ASP A 258 -38.82 -1.67 6.90
CA ASP A 258 -39.69 -1.30 7.99
C ASP A 258 -39.46 0.22 8.16
N SER A 259 -40.05 1.01 7.27
CA SER A 259 -39.88 2.47 7.30
C SER A 259 -40.42 3.07 8.61
N ASP A 260 -41.29 2.34 9.30
CA ASP A 260 -42.08 2.72 10.46
C ASP A 260 -41.80 1.88 11.73
N GLY A 261 -41.11 0.73 11.62
CA GLY A 261 -40.61 -0.04 12.75
C GLY A 261 -41.61 -1.03 13.35
N ASP A 262 -42.69 -1.38 12.64
CA ASP A 262 -43.85 -2.08 13.19
C ASP A 262 -43.79 -3.62 13.05
N GLY A 263 -42.87 -4.13 12.23
CA GLY A 263 -42.66 -5.56 12.00
C GLY A 263 -43.71 -6.25 11.12
N GLU A 264 -44.67 -5.52 10.53
CA GLU A 264 -45.67 -6.01 9.60
C GLU A 264 -45.41 -5.41 8.20
N PRO A 265 -45.10 -6.23 7.17
CA PRO A 265 -44.77 -5.69 5.85
C PRO A 265 -45.96 -4.96 5.22
N ASP A 266 -45.82 -3.65 5.04
CA ASP A 266 -46.78 -2.80 4.36
C ASP A 266 -46.80 -3.07 2.85
N GLU A 267 -47.80 -2.52 2.13
CA GLU A 267 -47.97 -2.76 0.69
C GLU A 267 -46.73 -2.36 -0.12
N VAL A 268 -46.04 -1.30 0.31
CA VAL A 268 -44.78 -0.83 -0.29
C VAL A 268 -43.64 -1.83 -0.05
N ASP A 269 -43.52 -2.39 1.15
CA ASP A 269 -42.52 -3.40 1.48
C ASP A 269 -42.74 -4.67 0.65
N ARG A 270 -43.99 -5.10 0.49
CA ARG A 270 -44.32 -6.30 -0.31
C ARG A 270 -43.94 -6.14 -1.78
N ILE A 271 -44.13 -4.94 -2.35
CA ILE A 271 -43.73 -4.64 -3.72
C ILE A 271 -42.20 -4.66 -3.85
N ALA A 272 -41.48 -4.08 -2.89
CA ALA A 272 -40.02 -4.11 -2.87
C ALA A 272 -39.47 -5.54 -2.71
N ILE A 273 -40.09 -6.39 -1.87
CA ILE A 273 -39.72 -7.80 -1.70
C ILE A 273 -39.95 -8.56 -3.01
N ALA A 274 -41.10 -8.34 -3.66
CA ALA A 274 -41.44 -9.00 -4.90
C ALA A 274 -40.44 -8.67 -6.02
N GLN A 275 -40.11 -7.39 -6.19
CA GLN A 275 -39.09 -6.95 -7.16
C GLN A 275 -37.72 -7.58 -6.87
N ARG A 276 -37.32 -7.64 -5.59
CA ARG A 276 -36.04 -8.23 -5.19
C ARG A 276 -35.99 -9.74 -5.44
N ILE A 277 -37.11 -10.46 -5.25
CA ILE A 277 -37.21 -11.88 -5.59
C ILE A 277 -37.04 -12.09 -7.09
N ASP A 278 -37.62 -11.22 -7.91
CA ASP A 278 -37.51 -11.30 -9.36
C ASP A 278 -36.07 -11.01 -9.84
N ASP A 279 -35.40 -10.01 -9.27
CA ASP A 279 -33.99 -9.72 -9.56
C ASP A 279 -33.07 -10.89 -9.18
N LEU A 280 -33.30 -11.52 -8.02
CA LEU A 280 -32.52 -12.68 -7.60
C LEU A 280 -32.76 -13.90 -8.48
N ARG A 281 -33.99 -14.11 -8.96
CA ARG A 281 -34.31 -15.18 -9.92
C ARG A 281 -33.63 -14.96 -11.26
N LEU A 282 -33.59 -13.72 -11.74
CA LEU A 282 -32.87 -13.36 -12.96
C LEU A 282 -31.37 -13.64 -12.82
N ALA A 283 -30.74 -13.17 -11.75
CA ALA A 283 -29.33 -13.42 -11.47
C ALA A 283 -29.00 -14.92 -11.35
N LEU A 284 -29.89 -15.70 -10.70
CA LEU A 284 -29.74 -17.15 -10.60
C LEU A 284 -29.81 -17.81 -11.98
N SER A 285 -30.78 -17.41 -12.81
CA SER A 285 -30.95 -17.96 -14.16
C SER A 285 -29.76 -17.65 -15.07
N GLU A 286 -29.13 -16.49 -14.89
CA GLU A 286 -27.94 -16.07 -15.63
C GLU A 286 -26.73 -16.93 -15.25
N LEU A 287 -26.52 -17.14 -13.94
CA LEU A 287 -25.47 -18.02 -13.42
C LEU A 287 -25.66 -19.49 -13.85
N GLU A 288 -26.90 -20.00 -13.83
CA GLU A 288 -27.20 -21.34 -14.33
C GLU A 288 -26.88 -21.48 -15.83
N ARG A 289 -27.12 -20.43 -16.61
CA ARG A 289 -26.81 -20.40 -18.03
C ARG A 289 -25.30 -20.39 -18.27
N GLU A 290 -24.54 -19.59 -17.53
CA GLU A 290 -23.07 -19.60 -17.59
C GLU A 290 -22.49 -20.98 -17.21
N LEU A 291 -22.99 -21.58 -16.14
CA LEU A 291 -22.57 -22.93 -15.71
C LEU A 291 -22.88 -24.00 -16.76
N ARG A 292 -24.00 -23.87 -17.48
CA ARG A 292 -24.38 -24.82 -18.53
C ARG A 292 -23.52 -24.66 -19.79
N ILE A 293 -23.13 -23.44 -20.14
CA ILE A 293 -22.22 -23.16 -21.26
C ILE A 293 -20.84 -23.80 -21.01
N ASP A 294 -20.35 -23.80 -19.77
CA ASP A 294 -19.08 -24.45 -19.42
C ASP A 294 -19.13 -25.99 -19.50
N ARG A 295 -20.32 -26.60 -19.39
CA ARG A 295 -20.51 -28.05 -19.59
C ARG A 295 -20.58 -28.48 -21.05
N GLU A 296 -20.89 -27.56 -21.96
CA GLU A 296 -21.09 -27.84 -23.39
C GLU A 296 -19.85 -27.53 -24.26
N ARG A 297 -18.72 -27.07 -23.68
CA ARG A 297 -17.42 -27.04 -24.36
C ARG A 297 -16.86 -28.47 -24.48
N PRO A 298 -16.81 -29.09 -25.68
CA PRO A 298 -16.08 -30.34 -25.84
C PRO A 298 -14.59 -30.04 -25.72
N GLY A 299 -13.90 -30.84 -24.89
CA GLY A 299 -12.44 -30.79 -24.74
C GLY A 299 -11.68 -31.19 -25.99
#